data_AF-A0ABD4KYD1-F1
#
_entry.id   AF-A0ABD4KYD1-F1
#
_cell.length_a   1.000
_cell.length_b   1.000
_cell.length_c   1.000
_cell.angle_alpha   90.00
_cell.angle_beta   90.00
_cell.angle_gamma   90.00
#
_symmetry.space_group_name_H-M   'P 1'
#
loop_
_entity.id
_entity.type
_entity.pdbx_description
1 polymer ?
#
loop_
_entity_poly.entity_id
_entity_poly.type
_entity_poly.pdbx_seq_one_letter_code
_entity_poly.pdbx_strand_id
1 'polypeptide(L)' 'MSAQADLTRMMIAGYHDDRQAFTRLLIETRAKRERCNEAWEAGVARRKSGVPCSCPRCSKED' A
#
# COMPACT_ATOMS: atom_id res chain seq x y z
N MET A 1 -16.05 1.91 2.97
CA MET A 1 -14.60 2.17 2.87
C MET A 1 -14.37 3.23 1.82
N SER A 2 -13.55 4.25 2.09
CA SER A 2 -13.26 5.30 1.10
C SER A 2 -12.17 4.81 0.14
N ALA A 3 -12.25 5.20 -1.13
CA ALA A 3 -11.24 4.85 -2.15
C ALA A 3 -9.81 5.26 -1.73
N GLN A 4 -9.68 6.33 -0.94
CA GLN A 4 -8.40 6.78 -0.43
C GLN A 4 -7.77 5.78 0.56
N ALA A 5 -8.59 5.18 1.43
CA ALA A 5 -8.09 4.21 2.42
C ALA A 5 -7.55 2.93 1.75
N ASP A 6 -8.19 2.47 0.67
CA ASP A 6 -7.72 1.33 -0.10
C ASP A 6 -6.37 1.60 -0.77
N LEU A 7 -6.23 2.78 -1.39
CA LEU A 7 -4.97 3.17 -2.02
C LEU A 7 -3.84 3.29 -0.98
N THR A 8 -4.12 3.79 0.23
CA THR A 8 -3.13 3.78 1.31
C THR A 8 -2.73 2.35 1.72
N ARG A 9 -3.68 1.41 1.78
CA ARG A 9 -3.38 0.00 2.08
C ARG A 9 -2.57 -0.66 0.96
N MET A 10 -2.85 -0.33 -0.29
CA MET A 10 -2.08 -0.79 -1.45
C MET A 10 -0.64 -0.26 -1.43
N MET A 11 -0.45 1.00 -1.05
CA MET A 11 0.87 1.56 -0.83
C MET A 11 1.62 0.84 0.29
N ILE A 12 0.96 0.49 1.39
CA ILE A 12 1.56 -0.32 2.47
C ILE A 12 1.94 -1.71 1.95
N ALA A 13 1.07 -2.35 1.16
CA ALA A 13 1.37 -3.64 0.54
C ALA A 13 2.61 -3.56 -0.36
N GLY A 14 2.72 -2.51 -1.19
CA GLY A 14 3.90 -2.27 -2.02
C GLY A 14 5.16 -2.02 -1.22
N TYR A 15 5.08 -1.27 -0.12
CA TYR A 15 6.20 -1.05 0.80
C TYR A 15 6.75 -2.38 1.33
N HIS A 16 5.87 -3.30 1.73
CA HIS A 16 6.25 -4.60 2.31
C HIS A 16 6.47 -5.72 1.28
N ASP A 17 6.32 -5.44 -0.03
CA ASP A 17 6.28 -6.43 -1.10
C ASP A 17 5.23 -7.56 -0.85
N ASP A 18 4.12 -7.21 -0.21
CA ASP A 18 3.01 -8.13 0.09
C ASP A 18 2.06 -8.24 -1.10
N ARG A 19 2.44 -9.08 -2.06
CA ARG A 19 1.66 -9.32 -3.29
C ARG A 19 0.28 -9.90 -3.02
N GLN A 20 0.12 -10.74 -2.00
CA GLN A 20 -1.18 -11.31 -1.65
C GLN A 20 -2.15 -10.24 -1.16
N ALA A 21 -1.71 -9.38 -0.24
CA ALA A 21 -2.53 -8.27 0.23
C ALA A 21 -2.92 -7.33 -0.92
N PHE A 22 -1.97 -7.03 -1.81
CA PHE A 22 -2.25 -6.19 -2.97
C PHE A 22 -3.27 -6.79 -3.94
N THR A 23 -3.13 -8.07 -4.30
CA THR A 23 -4.09 -8.77 -5.18
C THR A 23 -5.48 -8.79 -4.56
N ARG A 24 -5.58 -9.05 -3.24
CA ARG A 24 -6.86 -9.01 -2.52
C ARG A 24 -7.48 -7.61 -2.59
N LEU A 25 -6.72 -6.57 -2.25
CA LEU A 25 -7.18 -5.19 -2.31
C LEU A 25 -7.60 -4.77 -3.71
N LEU A 26 -6.90 -5.25 -4.75
CA LEU A 26 -7.21 -4.96 -6.15
C LEU A 26 -8.59 -5.51 -6.57
N ILE A 27 -8.98 -6.67 -6.03
CA ILE A 27 -10.29 -7.28 -6.28
C ILE A 27 -11.39 -6.58 -5.46
N GLU A 28 -11.08 -6.21 -4.21
CA GLU A 28 -12.06 -5.63 -3.27
C GLU A 28 -12.34 -4.14 -3.55
N THR A 29 -11.36 -3.41 -4.08
CA THR A 29 -11.51 -1.98 -4.34
C THR A 29 -12.27 -1.70 -5.63
N ARG A 30 -12.93 -0.54 -5.70
CA ARG A 30 -13.54 -0.02 -6.94
C ARG A 30 -12.64 0.98 -7.68
N ALA A 31 -11.40 1.14 -7.25
CA ALA A 31 -10.44 2.03 -7.90
C ALA A 31 -9.98 1.45 -9.25
N LYS A 32 -9.58 2.35 -10.16
CA LYS A 32 -8.94 1.96 -11.42
C LYS A 32 -7.63 1.23 -11.14
N ARG A 33 -7.33 0.21 -11.93
CA ARG A 33 -6.12 -0.63 -11.77
C ARG A 33 -4.84 0.20 -11.84
N GLU A 34 -4.79 1.22 -12.68
CA GLU A 34 -3.63 2.11 -12.82
C GLU A 34 -3.33 2.80 -11.49
N ARG A 35 -4.35 3.34 -10.82
CA ARG A 35 -4.19 4.00 -9.50
C ARG A 35 -3.73 3.03 -8.42
N CYS A 36 -4.17 1.77 -8.51
CA CYS A 36 -3.74 0.72 -7.59
C CYS A 36 -2.25 0.43 -7.77
N ASN A 37 -1.81 0.29 -9.03
CA ASN A 37 -0.40 0.08 -9.37
C ASN A 37 0.47 1.29 -8.95
N GLU A 38 0.02 2.51 -9.20
CA GLU A 38 0.70 3.73 -8.74
C GLU A 38 0.89 3.73 -7.22
N ALA A 39 -0.14 3.34 -6.46
CA ALA A 39 -0.05 3.23 -5.01
C ALA A 39 1.00 2.17 -4.59
N TRP A 40 0.99 0.99 -5.23
CA TRP A 40 2.00 -0.04 -5.00
C TRP A 40 3.42 0.48 -5.25
N GLU A 41 3.67 1.08 -6.41
CA GLU A 41 4.99 1.60 -6.78
C GLU A 41 5.43 2.74 -5.86
N ALA A 42 4.51 3.60 -5.40
CA ALA A 42 4.80 4.61 -4.39
C ALA A 42 5.29 3.98 -3.07
N GLY A 43 4.70 2.86 -2.66
CA GLY A 43 5.15 2.09 -1.50
C GLY A 43 6.56 1.55 -1.66
N VAL A 44 6.83 0.93 -2.80
CA VAL A 44 8.17 0.42 -3.17
C VAL A 44 9.20 1.54 -3.18
N ALA A 45 8.87 2.68 -3.79
CA ALA A 45 9.73 3.85 -3.86
C ALA A 45 10.07 4.40 -2.47
N ARG A 46 9.07 4.48 -1.56
CA ARG A 46 9.30 4.90 -0.17
C ARG A 46 10.27 3.98 0.57
N ARG A 47 10.14 2.67 0.39
CA ARG A 47 11.10 1.72 0.98
C ARG A 47 12.50 1.93 0.42
N LYS A 48 12.63 2.12 -0.89
CA LYS A 48 13.92 2.37 -1.56
C LYS A 48 14.57 3.69 -1.12
N SER A 49 13.78 4.72 -0.84
CA SER A 49 14.27 6.01 -0.38
C SER A 49 14.51 6.09 1.14
N GLY A 50 14.30 4.99 1.88
CA GLY A 50 14.50 4.95 3.32
C GLY A 50 13.44 5.69 4.12
N VAL A 51 12.31 6.08 3.52
CA VAL A 51 11.21 6.72 4.23
C VAL A 51 10.49 5.67 5.09
N PRO A 52 10.37 5.86 6.41
CA PRO A 52 9.71 4.88 7.28
C PRO A 52 8.25 4.61 6.90
N CYS A 53 7.81 3.37 7.12
CA CYS A 53 6.41 2.98 6.98
C CYS A 53 5.62 3.41 8.23
N SER A 54 4.45 4.00 8.02
CA SER A 54 3.54 4.44 9.07
C SER A 54 2.35 3.49 9.28
N CYS A 55 2.45 2.23 8.85
CA CYS A 55 1.38 1.26 9.07
C CYS A 55 1.32 0.87 10.56
N PRO A 56 0.15 0.44 11.10
CA PRO A 56 0.01 0.08 12.51
C PRO A 56 0.97 -1.01 13.01
N ARG A 57 1.55 -1.81 12.10
CA ARG A 57 2.57 -2.81 12.44
C ARG A 57 3.96 -2.20 12.60
N CYS A 58 4.29 -1.18 11.81
CA CYS A 58 5.57 -0.48 11.83
C CYS A 58 5.59 0.73 12.78
N SER A 59 4.42 1.32 13.03
CA SER A 59 4.27 2.49 13.91
C SER A 59 4.04 2.12 15.37
N LYS A 60 4.03 0.83 15.72
CA LYS A 60 4.16 0.43 17.12
C LYS A 60 5.61 0.73 17.52
N GLU A 61 5.81 1.95 18.00
CA GLU A 61 6.86 2.25 18.95
C GLU A 61 6.60 1.38 20.19
N ASP A 62 7.64 0.70 20.68
CA ASP A 62 7.65 0.06 22.00
C ASP A 62 7.40 1.10 23.10
#